data_AF-A0AAN8DB67-F1
#
_entry.id   AF-A0AAN8DB67-F1
#
_cell.length_a   1.000
_cell.length_b   1.000
_cell.length_c   1.000
_cell.angle_alpha   90.00
_cell.angle_beta   90.00
_cell.angle_gamma   90.00
#
_symmetry.space_group_name_H-M   'P 1'
#
loop_
_entity.id
_entity.type
_entity.pdbx_description
1 polymer ?
#
loop_
_entity_poly.entity_id
_entity_poly.type
_entity_poly.pdbx_seq_one_letter_code
_entity_poly.pdbx_strand_id
1 'polypeptide(L)'
;MQDDARYLKRKVTAGSLDVHPTEKALVVHYEVEASILAEGGGHMLGERKEGQKIIRVKSLSPSTDVGALAKKVVEECKLIPASRLPQVEQLLYYLQNRKSSPVEGKMEKKEKRPVKPRELTPFDGMELNEEASITRVDEYIELLYEGIPEKIRGSALILQLARNPDNLEELLHNEAALGALARVLREDWKQSVELATIIIYIFFCFSSFSQFHGVVSHYKIGALCMSVVEHELKRHDVWPPENGSLRRDQDKAVRKYHGLLSKQEQLLRVSLYLLLNLAEDTRTELKMRNKNIVGLLVKVLERDDEELLVLVVSFLKKTVHLPGEQERHG
;
A
#
# COMPACT_ATOMS: atom_id res chain seq x y z
N MET A 1 6.68 11.81 48.24
CA MET A 1 7.10 12.66 47.11
C MET A 1 6.30 12.17 45.92
N GLN A 2 5.02 12.54 45.85
CA GLN A 2 4.46 13.80 45.34
C GLN A 2 4.65 13.92 43.82
N ASP A 3 3.50 14.12 43.21
CA ASP A 3 3.07 13.79 41.86
C ASP A 3 3.35 15.00 40.94
N ASP A 4 4.55 15.05 40.34
CA ASP A 4 5.06 16.26 39.68
C ASP A 4 5.17 16.11 38.16
N ALA A 5 4.05 16.27 37.45
CA ALA A 5 4.01 16.81 36.08
C ALA A 5 2.57 17.14 35.68
N ARG A 6 2.11 18.40 35.87
CA ARG A 6 0.70 18.74 35.63
C ARG A 6 0.36 19.47 34.32
N TYR A 7 1.29 19.99 33.52
CA TYR A 7 0.91 20.66 32.27
C TYR A 7 1.96 20.52 31.14
N LEU A 8 1.63 19.74 30.10
CA LEU A 8 2.36 19.68 28.84
C LEU A 8 1.77 20.72 27.87
N LYS A 9 2.52 21.79 27.57
CA LYS A 9 2.11 22.78 26.57
C LYS A 9 2.77 22.45 25.23
N ARG A 10 1.95 22.02 24.26
CA ARG A 10 2.38 21.76 22.88
C ARG A 10 2.22 23.03 22.05
N LYS A 11 3.32 23.56 21.52
CA LYS A 11 3.33 24.66 20.56
C LYS A 11 3.70 24.11 19.19
N VAL A 12 2.88 24.40 18.18
CA VAL A 12 3.17 24.03 16.79
C VAL A 12 3.50 25.31 16.03
N THR A 13 4.67 25.35 15.41
CA THR A 13 5.14 26.48 14.60
C THR A 13 5.17 26.05 13.14
N ALA A 14 4.49 26.79 12.27
CA ALA A 14 4.48 26.50 10.84
C ALA A 14 5.85 26.85 10.20
N GLY A 15 6.51 25.85 9.62
CA GLY A 15 7.79 25.93 8.89
C GLY A 15 7.61 26.36 7.44
N SER A 16 8.42 25.87 6.50
CA SER A 16 8.26 26.17 5.06
C SER A 16 7.05 25.47 4.44
N LEU A 17 6.59 25.99 3.30
CA LEU A 17 5.51 25.42 2.51
C LEU A 17 5.99 25.33 1.06
N ASP A 18 6.11 24.09 0.57
CA ASP A 18 6.75 23.77 -0.71
C ASP A 18 5.85 22.85 -1.55
N VAL A 19 6.23 22.60 -2.81
CA VAL A 19 5.57 21.63 -3.70
C VAL A 19 6.32 20.31 -3.71
N HIS A 20 5.61 19.19 -3.77
CA HIS A 20 6.23 17.88 -3.87
C HIS A 20 7.00 17.75 -5.20
N PRO A 21 8.22 17.19 -5.20
CA PRO A 21 9.07 17.13 -6.38
C PRO A 21 8.50 16.25 -7.50
N THR A 22 7.56 15.35 -7.24
CA THR A 22 7.01 14.44 -8.26
C THR A 22 5.49 14.32 -8.25
N GLU A 23 4.83 14.66 -7.14
CA GLU A 23 3.39 14.48 -6.96
C GLU A 23 2.69 15.84 -7.04
N LYS A 24 1.38 15.83 -7.36
CA LYS A 24 0.53 17.00 -7.18
C LYS A 24 0.18 17.16 -5.70
N ALA A 25 1.16 17.56 -4.90
CA ALA A 25 1.01 17.70 -3.46
C ALA A 25 1.80 18.89 -2.92
N LEU A 26 1.33 19.46 -1.80
CA LEU A 26 2.05 20.46 -1.02
C LEU A 26 2.78 19.79 0.14
N VAL A 27 3.98 20.24 0.47
CA VAL A 27 4.78 19.78 1.61
C VAL A 27 4.79 20.90 2.65
N VAL A 28 4.20 20.66 3.81
CA VAL A 28 4.17 21.59 4.93
C VAL A 28 5.19 21.14 5.97
N HIS A 29 6.26 21.91 6.13
CA HIS A 29 7.18 21.72 7.24
C HIS A 29 6.61 22.38 8.50
N TYR A 30 6.78 21.75 9.65
CA TYR A 30 6.36 22.31 10.94
C TYR A 30 7.28 21.84 12.05
N GLU A 31 7.35 22.64 13.10
CA GLU A 31 8.12 22.32 14.30
C GLU A 31 7.15 22.20 15.48
N VAL A 32 7.30 21.13 16.26
CA VAL A 32 6.55 20.92 17.49
C VAL A 32 7.50 21.11 18.67
N GLU A 33 7.19 22.06 19.53
CA GLU A 33 7.89 22.31 20.78
C GLU A 33 6.98 21.87 21.94
N ALA A 34 7.45 20.91 22.73
CA ALA A 34 6.74 20.43 23.92
C ALA A 34 7.45 20.99 25.16
N SER A 35 6.81 21.90 25.90
CA SER A 35 7.38 22.48 27.12
C SER A 35 6.63 21.99 28.36
N ILE A 36 7.37 21.59 29.40
CA ILE A 36 6.83 21.23 30.72
C ILE A 36 6.96 22.46 31.63
N LEU A 37 5.84 22.90 32.20
CA LEU A 37 5.81 24.02 33.14
C LEU A 37 5.93 23.51 34.58
N ALA A 38 6.94 24.00 35.32
CA ALA A 38 7.03 23.82 36.77
C ALA A 38 6.14 24.85 37.49
N GLU A 39 5.61 24.52 38.68
CA GLU A 39 4.68 25.37 39.45
C GLU A 39 5.24 26.78 39.77
N GLY A 40 6.55 26.98 39.72
CA GLY A 40 7.21 28.28 39.94
C GLY A 40 7.35 29.20 38.72
N GLY A 41 6.76 28.88 37.58
CA GLY A 41 6.85 29.72 36.36
C GLY A 41 8.19 29.66 35.62
N GLY A 42 9.13 28.82 36.08
CA GLY A 42 10.38 28.52 35.37
C GLY A 42 10.16 27.50 34.24
N HIS A 43 10.65 27.81 33.04
CA HIS A 43 10.67 26.90 31.90
C HIS A 43 11.72 25.80 32.11
N MET A 44 11.34 24.53 32.11
CA MET A 44 12.29 23.42 32.03
C MET A 44 12.13 22.65 30.71
N LEU A 45 13.28 22.42 30.06
CA LEU A 45 13.55 21.55 28.90
C LEU A 45 12.40 21.34 27.91
N GLY A 46 12.45 22.05 26.78
CA GLY A 46 11.59 21.80 25.63
C GLY A 46 12.28 20.95 24.57
N GLU A 47 11.72 19.79 24.24
CA GLU A 47 12.15 19.01 23.07
C GLU A 47 11.47 19.61 21.83
N ARG A 48 12.30 19.93 20.82
CA ARG A 48 11.86 20.44 19.52
C ARG A 48 11.98 19.33 18.49
N LYS A 49 10.87 19.02 17.83
CA LYS A 49 10.82 18.00 16.78
C LYS A 49 10.28 18.60 15.49
N GLU A 50 11.07 18.50 14.44
CA GLU A 50 10.66 18.86 13.09
C GLU A 50 9.83 17.75 12.46
N GLY A 51 8.83 18.13 11.66
CA GLY A 51 7.97 17.21 10.93
C GLY A 51 7.56 17.80 9.58
N GLN A 52 7.10 16.94 8.69
CA GLN A 52 6.54 17.33 7.40
C GLN A 52 5.17 16.67 7.21
N LYS A 53 4.22 17.42 6.65
CA LYS A 53 2.91 16.92 6.25
C LYS A 53 2.74 17.10 4.75
N ILE A 54 2.42 16.03 4.04
CA ILE A 54 2.15 16.06 2.59
C ILE A 54 0.64 16.18 2.38
N ILE A 55 0.20 17.22 1.68
CA ILE A 55 -1.19 17.48 1.32
C ILE A 55 -1.37 17.16 -0.17
N ARG A 56 -1.93 15.99 -0.48
CA ARG A 56 -2.16 15.54 -1.85
C ARG A 56 -3.40 16.19 -2.45
N VAL A 57 -3.27 16.67 -3.69
CA VAL A 57 -4.31 17.40 -4.41
C VAL A 57 -4.90 16.50 -5.49
N LYS A 58 -5.89 15.70 -5.12
CA LYS A 58 -6.45 14.59 -5.94
C LYS A 58 -7.12 15.02 -7.27
N SER A 59 -7.57 16.28 -7.38
CA SER A 59 -8.34 16.77 -8.55
C SER A 59 -7.82 18.09 -9.10
N LEU A 60 -6.50 18.23 -9.23
CA LEU A 60 -5.89 19.41 -9.84
C LEU A 60 -5.76 19.20 -11.37
N SER A 61 -6.76 19.65 -12.11
CA SER A 61 -6.80 19.71 -13.57
C SER A 61 -6.67 21.18 -14.04
N PRO A 62 -6.46 21.45 -15.34
CA PRO A 62 -6.43 22.82 -15.87
C PRO A 62 -7.73 23.62 -15.65
N SER A 63 -8.84 22.94 -15.34
CA SER A 63 -10.15 23.57 -15.07
C SER A 63 -10.46 23.74 -13.58
N THR A 64 -9.56 23.33 -12.68
CA THR A 64 -9.76 23.46 -11.24
C THR A 64 -9.66 24.92 -10.81
N ASP A 65 -10.65 25.38 -10.03
CA ASP A 65 -10.59 26.67 -9.34
C ASP A 65 -9.55 26.59 -8.21
N VAL A 66 -8.38 27.15 -8.48
CA VAL A 66 -7.24 27.15 -7.56
C VAL A 66 -7.54 27.96 -6.30
N GLY A 67 -8.32 29.05 -6.40
CA GLY A 67 -8.65 29.91 -5.27
C GLY A 67 -9.60 29.23 -4.29
N ALA A 68 -10.63 28.55 -4.80
CA ALA A 68 -11.53 27.75 -3.95
C ALA A 68 -10.80 26.58 -3.28
N LEU A 69 -9.92 25.90 -4.02
CA LEU A 69 -9.11 24.81 -3.50
C LEU A 69 -8.11 25.27 -2.43
N ALA A 70 -7.45 26.42 -2.62
CA ALA A 70 -6.52 26.99 -1.65
C ALA A 70 -7.21 27.29 -0.32
N LYS A 71 -8.42 27.87 -0.36
CA LYS A 71 -9.24 28.12 0.83
C LYS A 71 -9.55 26.82 1.57
N LYS A 72 -10.01 25.79 0.84
CA LYS A 72 -10.29 24.48 1.40
C LYS A 72 -9.06 23.85 2.07
N VAL A 73 -7.89 23.93 1.43
CA VAL A 73 -6.63 23.41 1.98
C VAL A 73 -6.24 24.10 3.29
N VAL A 74 -6.42 25.43 3.37
CA VAL A 74 -6.13 26.22 4.58
C VAL A 74 -7.14 25.91 5.69
N GLU A 75 -8.42 25.73 5.35
CA GLU A 75 -9.48 25.36 6.31
C GLU A 75 -9.27 23.95 6.90
N GLU A 76 -8.88 22.98 6.06
CA GLU A 76 -8.68 21.58 6.47
C GLU A 76 -7.31 21.35 7.14
N CYS A 77 -6.30 22.19 6.88
CA CYS A 77 -4.95 22.01 7.41
C CYS A 77 -4.56 23.07 8.44
N LYS A 78 -4.79 22.74 9.73
CA LYS A 78 -4.40 23.57 10.89
C LYS A 78 -2.90 23.89 11.01
N LEU A 79 -2.04 23.24 10.22
CA LEU A 79 -0.59 23.52 10.16
C LEU A 79 -0.25 24.69 9.23
N ILE A 80 -1.20 25.13 8.39
CA ILE A 80 -1.04 26.26 7.49
C ILE A 80 -1.83 27.45 8.06
N PRO A 81 -1.17 28.53 8.50
CA PRO A 81 -1.86 29.74 8.95
C PRO A 81 -2.68 30.38 7.83
N ALA A 82 -3.83 30.96 8.17
CA ALA A 82 -4.70 31.65 7.20
C ALA A 82 -3.98 32.79 6.45
N SER A 83 -2.97 33.40 7.05
CA SER A 83 -2.12 34.42 6.42
C SER A 83 -1.31 33.90 5.21
N ARG A 84 -1.15 32.57 5.08
CA ARG A 84 -0.42 31.94 3.97
C ARG A 84 -1.32 31.46 2.84
N LEU A 85 -2.61 31.81 2.84
CA LEU A 85 -3.53 31.52 1.74
C LEU A 85 -2.98 31.93 0.36
N PRO A 86 -2.40 33.14 0.16
CA PRO A 86 -1.85 33.51 -1.15
C PRO A 86 -0.69 32.60 -1.59
N GLN A 87 0.13 32.14 -0.64
CA GLN A 87 1.22 31.23 -0.91
C GLN A 87 0.71 29.84 -1.32
N VAL A 88 -0.32 29.32 -0.65
CA VAL A 88 -0.98 28.06 -1.01
C VAL A 88 -1.56 28.14 -2.42
N GLU A 89 -2.26 29.22 -2.74
CA GLU A 89 -2.85 29.46 -4.06
C GLU A 89 -1.79 29.46 -5.17
N GLN A 90 -0.66 30.15 -4.94
CA GLN A 90 0.45 30.20 -5.89
C GLN A 90 1.09 28.82 -6.13
N LEU A 91 1.28 28.02 -5.07
CA LEU A 91 1.87 26.68 -5.18
C LEU A 91 0.92 25.70 -5.88
N LEU A 92 -0.39 25.80 -5.63
CA LEU A 92 -1.41 25.03 -6.33
C LEU A 92 -1.48 25.42 -7.81
N TYR A 93 -1.39 26.71 -8.14
CA TYR A 93 -1.32 27.19 -9.51
C TYR A 93 -0.07 26.65 -10.23
N TYR A 94 1.08 26.64 -9.55
CA TYR A 94 2.31 26.03 -10.07
C TYR A 94 2.12 24.53 -10.35
N LEU A 95 1.54 23.77 -9.41
CA LEU A 95 1.27 22.34 -9.58
C LEU A 95 0.27 22.05 -10.72
N GLN A 96 -0.68 22.96 -10.97
CA GLN A 96 -1.67 22.85 -12.04
C GLN A 96 -1.02 22.97 -13.42
N ASN A 97 -0.05 23.89 -13.55
CA ASN A 97 0.61 24.21 -14.80
C ASN A 97 1.95 23.46 -15.00
N ARG A 98 2.33 22.63 -14.03
CA ARG A 98 3.52 21.80 -14.11
C ARG A 98 3.36 20.74 -15.19
N LYS A 99 4.07 20.90 -16.31
CA LYS A 99 4.18 19.87 -17.35
C LYS A 99 4.81 18.61 -16.73
N SER A 100 4.16 17.46 -16.89
CA SER A 100 4.73 16.15 -16.55
C SER A 100 6.00 15.95 -17.39
N SER A 101 7.17 16.14 -16.79
CA SER A 101 8.45 15.93 -17.46
C SER A 101 9.02 14.58 -17.03
N PRO A 102 9.42 13.71 -17.98
CA PRO A 102 10.07 12.44 -17.71
C PRO A 102 11.57 12.69 -17.51
N VAL A 103 12.07 12.59 -16.28
CA VAL A 103 13.52 12.46 -16.02
C VAL A 103 13.73 11.58 -14.80
N GLU A 104 13.83 10.28 -15.04
CA GLU A 104 14.72 9.42 -14.26
C GLU A 104 16.17 9.80 -14.58
N GLY A 105 17.01 9.82 -13.54
CA GLY A 105 18.44 9.95 -13.72
C GLY A 105 19.08 10.98 -12.80
N LYS A 106 19.26 10.61 -11.52
CA LYS A 106 20.56 10.70 -10.85
C LYS A 106 20.57 9.97 -9.51
N MET A 107 21.28 8.85 -9.56
CA MET A 107 22.12 8.24 -8.53
C MET A 107 22.38 9.15 -7.30
N GLU A 108 21.93 8.73 -6.12
CA GLU A 108 22.55 9.12 -4.85
C GLU A 108 22.71 7.93 -3.90
N LYS A 109 23.80 8.02 -3.13
CA LYS A 109 24.46 6.98 -2.36
C LYS A 109 23.64 6.52 -1.14
N LYS A 110 23.83 5.23 -0.85
CA LYS A 110 23.62 4.49 0.41
C LYS A 110 23.58 5.37 1.69
N GLU A 111 22.45 5.33 2.38
CA GLU A 111 22.39 5.34 3.83
C GLU A 111 21.39 4.27 4.31
N LYS A 112 21.76 3.57 5.40
CA LYS A 112 20.94 2.55 6.05
C LYS A 112 19.70 3.22 6.65
N ARG A 113 18.58 3.20 5.93
CA ARG A 113 17.26 3.52 6.46
C ARG A 113 16.56 2.23 6.88
N PRO A 114 15.71 2.25 7.93
CA PRO A 114 14.86 1.11 8.26
C PRO A 114 14.07 0.73 7.00
N VAL A 115 13.97 -0.57 6.75
CA VAL A 115 13.31 -1.12 5.56
C VAL A 115 11.87 -0.63 5.53
N LYS A 116 11.60 0.40 4.72
CA LYS A 116 10.22 0.73 4.36
C LYS A 116 9.64 -0.49 3.64
N PRO A 117 8.37 -0.86 3.87
CA PRO A 117 7.68 -1.84 3.04
C PRO A 117 7.93 -1.46 1.58
N ARG A 118 8.33 -2.42 0.74
CA ARG A 118 8.52 -2.18 -0.70
C ARG A 118 7.22 -1.57 -1.23
N GLU A 119 7.24 -0.26 -1.53
CA GLU A 119 6.04 0.49 -1.89
C GLU A 119 5.56 -0.03 -3.24
N LEU A 120 4.54 -0.90 -3.21
CA LEU A 120 3.81 -1.29 -4.41
C LEU A 120 3.03 -0.08 -4.90
N THR A 121 3.09 0.19 -6.22
CA THR A 121 2.24 1.24 -6.80
C THR A 121 0.78 0.98 -6.39
N PRO A 122 0.04 2.00 -5.93
CA PRO A 122 -1.34 1.84 -5.51
C PRO A 122 -2.18 1.19 -6.62
N PHE A 123 -3.08 0.28 -6.24
CA PHE A 123 -4.10 -0.26 -7.15
C PHE A 123 -5.00 0.87 -7.65
N ASP A 124 -5.00 1.08 -8.96
CA ASP A 124 -5.99 1.91 -9.66
C ASP A 124 -7.37 1.26 -9.49
N GLY A 125 -8.08 1.70 -8.45
CA GLY A 125 -9.37 1.17 -8.02
C GLY A 125 -9.58 1.12 -6.50
N MET A 126 -8.57 1.42 -5.69
CA MET A 126 -8.68 1.52 -4.22
C MET A 126 -8.94 2.94 -3.69
N GLU A 127 -9.40 3.87 -4.54
CA GLU A 127 -9.72 5.22 -4.10
C GLU A 127 -11.13 5.26 -3.51
N LEU A 128 -11.24 4.90 -2.23
CA LEU A 128 -12.44 5.22 -1.45
C LEU A 128 -12.42 6.71 -1.07
N ASN A 129 -13.57 7.36 -1.18
CA ASN A 129 -13.77 8.74 -0.67
C ASN A 129 -13.86 8.79 0.86
N GLU A 130 -13.92 7.63 1.52
CA GLU A 130 -14.00 7.48 2.96
C GLU A 130 -12.61 7.22 3.56
N GLU A 131 -12.33 7.89 4.69
CA GLU A 131 -11.10 7.70 5.49
C GLU A 131 -11.36 6.68 6.60
N ALA A 132 -10.56 5.61 6.60
CA ALA A 132 -10.68 4.56 7.60
C ALA A 132 -10.15 5.01 8.98
N SER A 133 -10.81 4.58 10.05
CA SER A 133 -10.37 4.77 11.43
C SER A 133 -10.15 3.43 12.11
N ILE A 134 -9.03 3.27 12.82
CA ILE A 134 -8.69 2.03 13.53
C ILE A 134 -9.74 1.66 14.61
N THR A 135 -10.42 2.67 15.16
CA THR A 135 -11.47 2.49 16.16
C THR A 135 -12.78 1.93 15.60
N ARG A 136 -12.94 1.84 14.27
CA ARG A 136 -14.17 1.40 13.58
C ARG A 136 -13.97 0.06 12.86
N VAL A 137 -12.94 -0.70 13.20
CA VAL A 137 -12.64 -1.98 12.53
C VAL A 137 -13.81 -2.95 12.59
N ASP A 138 -14.58 -2.98 13.70
CA ASP A 138 -15.75 -3.85 13.83
C ASP A 138 -16.83 -3.55 12.77
N GLU A 139 -17.08 -2.28 12.45
CA GLU A 139 -18.00 -1.88 11.36
C GLU A 139 -17.50 -2.40 9.99
N TYR A 140 -16.18 -2.44 9.79
CA TYR A 140 -15.59 -2.94 8.54
C TYR A 140 -15.65 -4.47 8.45
N ILE A 141 -15.59 -5.16 9.60
CA ILE A 141 -15.76 -6.62 9.70
C ILE A 141 -17.19 -7.02 9.33
N GLU A 142 -18.21 -6.27 9.77
CA GLU A 142 -19.62 -6.55 9.42
C GLU A 142 -19.82 -6.62 7.90
N LEU A 143 -19.21 -5.68 7.15
CA LEU A 143 -19.26 -5.66 5.68
C LEU A 143 -18.68 -6.94 5.04
N LEU A 144 -17.82 -7.70 5.73
CA LEU A 144 -17.24 -8.94 5.21
C LEU A 144 -18.20 -10.14 5.23
N TYR A 145 -19.38 -9.98 5.84
CA TYR A 145 -20.45 -10.99 5.86
C TYR A 145 -21.51 -10.76 4.78
N GLU A 146 -21.47 -9.61 4.11
CA GLU A 146 -22.43 -9.19 3.10
C GLU A 146 -22.04 -9.62 1.67
N GLY A 147 -22.57 -8.92 0.65
CA GLY A 147 -22.26 -9.15 -0.76
C GLY A 147 -20.82 -8.80 -1.16
N ILE A 148 -20.45 -9.14 -2.40
CA ILE A 148 -19.13 -8.82 -2.95
C ILE A 148 -18.82 -7.30 -2.93
N PRO A 149 -19.75 -6.38 -3.25
CA PRO A 149 -19.50 -4.94 -3.16
C PRO A 149 -19.15 -4.48 -1.74
N GLU A 150 -19.89 -4.96 -0.75
CA GLU A 150 -19.67 -4.64 0.67
C GLU A 150 -18.36 -5.24 1.16
N LYS A 151 -18.06 -6.50 0.80
CA LYS A 151 -16.77 -7.15 1.10
C LYS A 151 -15.59 -6.38 0.53
N ILE A 152 -15.69 -5.88 -0.70
CA ILE A 152 -14.66 -5.03 -1.31
C ILE A 152 -14.49 -3.76 -0.48
N ARG A 153 -15.59 -3.08 -0.14
CA ARG A 153 -15.55 -1.86 0.67
C ARG A 153 -14.92 -2.08 2.04
N GLY A 154 -15.40 -3.08 2.80
CA GLY A 154 -14.87 -3.41 4.13
C GLY A 154 -13.39 -3.78 4.10
N SER A 155 -13.00 -4.63 3.15
CA SER A 155 -11.59 -4.99 2.96
C SER A 155 -10.73 -3.78 2.58
N ALA A 156 -11.23 -2.88 1.73
CA ALA A 156 -10.49 -1.69 1.32
C ALA A 156 -10.29 -0.70 2.47
N LEU A 157 -11.28 -0.54 3.37
CA LEU A 157 -11.13 0.26 4.59
C LEU A 157 -10.09 -0.34 5.53
N ILE A 158 -10.11 -1.65 5.74
CA ILE A 158 -9.08 -2.34 6.54
C ILE A 158 -7.68 -2.20 5.88
N LEU A 159 -7.61 -2.26 4.55
CA LEU A 159 -6.35 -2.05 3.83
C LEU A 159 -5.80 -0.63 3.99
N GLN A 160 -6.65 0.40 4.00
CA GLN A 160 -6.18 1.76 4.30
C GLN A 160 -5.47 1.81 5.66
N LEU A 161 -6.01 1.12 6.67
CA LEU A 161 -5.39 1.04 7.99
C LEU A 161 -4.08 0.25 7.94
N ALA A 162 -4.07 -0.92 7.31
CA ALA A 162 -2.90 -1.81 7.24
C ALA A 162 -1.71 -1.22 6.47
N ARG A 163 -1.94 -0.24 5.60
CA ARG A 163 -0.86 0.49 4.91
C ARG A 163 -0.05 1.39 5.84
N ASN A 164 -0.59 1.76 7.00
CA ASN A 164 0.19 2.44 8.03
C ASN A 164 0.81 1.38 8.97
N PRO A 165 2.15 1.24 9.02
CA PRO A 165 2.81 0.28 9.89
C PRO A 165 2.43 0.41 11.37
N ASP A 166 2.15 1.63 11.85
CA ASP A 166 1.77 1.87 13.24
C ASP A 166 0.44 1.18 13.62
N ASN A 167 -0.46 1.00 12.65
CA ASN A 167 -1.75 0.34 12.86
C ASN A 167 -1.64 -1.19 12.79
N LEU A 168 -0.55 -1.75 12.22
CA LEU A 168 -0.43 -3.20 12.04
C LEU A 168 -0.39 -3.95 13.36
N GLU A 169 0.23 -3.37 14.40
CA GLU A 169 0.28 -3.98 15.73
C GLU A 169 -1.13 -4.09 16.34
N GLU A 170 -1.97 -3.08 16.19
CA GLU A 170 -3.36 -3.13 16.67
C GLU A 170 -4.21 -4.11 15.86
N LEU A 171 -4.08 -4.06 14.53
CA LEU A 171 -4.79 -5.00 13.63
C LEU A 171 -4.36 -6.46 13.84
N LEU A 172 -3.12 -6.70 14.24
CA LEU A 172 -2.61 -8.04 14.56
C LEU A 172 -3.41 -8.69 15.69
N HIS A 173 -3.82 -7.90 16.69
CA HIS A 173 -4.59 -8.36 17.84
C HIS A 173 -6.10 -8.48 17.54
N ASN A 174 -6.56 -8.00 16.39
CA ASN A 174 -7.94 -8.18 15.95
C ASN A 174 -8.10 -9.50 15.17
N GLU A 175 -8.13 -10.62 15.90
CA GLU A 175 -8.29 -11.96 15.31
C GLU A 175 -9.59 -12.11 14.51
N ALA A 176 -10.64 -11.36 14.86
CA ALA A 176 -11.91 -11.36 14.16
C ALA A 176 -11.77 -10.80 12.74
N ALA A 177 -11.07 -9.67 12.58
CA ALA A 177 -10.77 -9.07 11.28
C ALA A 177 -9.93 -10.02 10.41
N LEU A 178 -8.82 -10.53 10.96
CA LEU A 178 -7.93 -11.42 10.22
C LEU A 178 -8.61 -12.74 9.85
N GLY A 179 -9.42 -13.30 10.76
CA GLY A 179 -10.23 -14.48 10.51
C GLY A 179 -11.27 -14.27 9.42
N ALA A 180 -12.00 -13.15 9.46
CA ALA A 180 -13.00 -12.80 8.45
C ALA A 180 -12.37 -12.61 7.07
N LEU A 181 -11.25 -11.87 6.99
CA LEU A 181 -10.49 -11.68 5.74
C LEU A 181 -9.97 -13.01 5.17
N ALA A 182 -9.39 -13.86 6.02
CA ALA A 182 -8.91 -15.17 5.60
C ALA A 182 -10.04 -16.10 5.10
N ARG A 183 -11.24 -16.02 5.73
CA ARG A 183 -12.44 -16.73 5.28
C ARG A 183 -12.89 -16.22 3.91
N VAL A 184 -13.05 -14.91 3.74
CA VAL A 184 -13.46 -14.30 2.47
C VAL A 184 -12.47 -14.63 1.36
N LEU A 185 -11.16 -14.57 1.61
CA LEU A 185 -10.15 -14.98 0.63
C LEU A 185 -10.24 -16.46 0.29
N ARG A 186 -10.70 -17.34 1.20
CA ARG A 186 -10.85 -18.77 0.92
C ARG A 186 -12.06 -19.07 0.05
N GLU A 187 -13.15 -18.35 0.27
CA GLU A 187 -14.47 -18.61 -0.32
C GLU A 187 -14.70 -17.84 -1.63
N ASP A 188 -14.26 -16.57 -1.69
CA ASP A 188 -14.73 -15.62 -2.71
C ASP A 188 -13.64 -15.14 -3.69
N TRP A 189 -12.38 -15.56 -3.52
CA TRP A 189 -11.28 -15.04 -4.33
C TRP A 189 -11.43 -15.25 -5.85
N LYS A 190 -12.14 -16.31 -6.27
CA LYS A 190 -12.43 -16.58 -7.68
C LYS A 190 -13.53 -15.69 -8.25
N GLN A 191 -14.39 -15.13 -7.39
CA GLN A 191 -15.53 -14.32 -7.80
C GLN A 191 -15.10 -12.89 -8.14
N SER A 192 -14.07 -12.37 -7.47
CA SER A 192 -13.57 -11.02 -7.70
C SER A 192 -12.04 -10.92 -7.54
N VAL A 193 -11.36 -10.65 -8.66
CA VAL A 193 -9.91 -10.37 -8.71
C VAL A 193 -9.55 -9.18 -7.80
N GLU A 194 -10.42 -8.17 -7.77
CA GLU A 194 -10.23 -6.97 -6.96
C GLU A 194 -10.29 -7.27 -5.46
N LEU A 195 -11.29 -8.05 -5.04
CA LEU A 195 -11.41 -8.49 -3.64
C LEU A 195 -10.20 -9.32 -3.21
N ALA A 196 -9.79 -10.29 -4.04
CA ALA A 196 -8.60 -11.09 -3.79
C ALA A 196 -7.34 -10.22 -3.66
N THR A 197 -7.19 -9.22 -4.55
CA THR A 197 -6.05 -8.30 -4.55
C THR A 197 -6.01 -7.48 -3.26
N ILE A 198 -7.14 -6.93 -2.83
CA ILE A 198 -7.23 -6.13 -1.60
C ILE A 198 -6.85 -6.98 -0.38
N ILE A 199 -7.43 -8.17 -0.24
CA ILE A 199 -7.18 -9.01 0.94
C ILE A 199 -5.73 -9.50 0.96
N ILE A 200 -5.19 -9.93 -0.19
CA ILE A 200 -3.77 -10.33 -0.27
C ILE A 200 -2.85 -9.14 0.02
N TYR A 201 -3.22 -7.92 -0.38
CA TYR A 201 -2.45 -6.71 -0.02
C TYR A 201 -2.44 -6.50 1.50
N ILE A 202 -3.56 -6.67 2.21
CA ILE A 202 -3.57 -6.56 3.68
C ILE A 202 -2.54 -7.51 4.29
N PHE A 203 -2.53 -8.78 3.89
CA PHE A 203 -1.54 -9.74 4.38
C PHE A 203 -0.12 -9.49 3.85
N PHE A 204 0.05 -8.83 2.71
CA PHE A 204 1.36 -8.37 2.25
C PHE A 204 1.92 -7.28 3.20
N CYS A 205 1.08 -6.34 3.64
CA CYS A 205 1.47 -5.34 4.64
C CYS A 205 2.00 -6.00 5.91
N PHE A 206 1.30 -7.01 6.44
CA PHE A 206 1.82 -7.83 7.55
C PHE A 206 3.13 -8.54 7.19
N SER A 207 3.21 -9.20 6.03
CA SER A 207 4.40 -9.96 5.62
C SER A 207 5.67 -9.11 5.46
N SER A 208 5.53 -7.77 5.38
CA SER A 208 6.67 -6.86 5.28
C SER A 208 7.56 -6.87 6.53
N PHE A 209 7.06 -7.42 7.65
CA PHE A 209 7.80 -7.58 8.89
C PHE A 209 7.87 -9.07 9.26
N SER A 210 9.08 -9.60 9.45
CA SER A 210 9.29 -11.02 9.75
C SER A 210 8.59 -11.47 11.04
N GLN A 211 8.45 -10.57 12.02
CA GLN A 211 7.71 -10.81 13.26
C GLN A 211 6.22 -11.14 13.04
N PHE A 212 5.62 -10.68 11.93
CA PHE A 212 4.22 -10.97 11.59
C PHE A 212 4.08 -12.17 10.65
N HIS A 213 5.15 -12.83 10.19
CA HIS A 213 5.03 -14.01 9.32
C HIS A 213 4.25 -15.16 9.99
N GLY A 214 4.29 -15.22 11.33
CA GLY A 214 3.49 -16.15 12.13
C GLY A 214 1.98 -16.01 11.87
N VAL A 215 1.46 -14.78 11.79
CA VAL A 215 0.01 -14.55 11.57
C VAL A 215 -0.41 -14.93 10.16
N VAL A 216 0.41 -14.60 9.16
CA VAL A 216 0.16 -14.97 7.75
C VAL A 216 0.14 -16.49 7.59
N SER A 217 1.03 -17.18 8.31
CA SER A 217 1.11 -18.65 8.34
C SER A 217 -0.06 -19.28 9.08
N HIS A 218 -0.47 -18.72 10.23
CA HIS A 218 -1.59 -19.18 11.05
C HIS A 218 -2.88 -19.29 10.23
N TYR A 219 -3.20 -18.25 9.46
CA TYR A 219 -4.38 -18.22 8.59
C TYR A 219 -4.19 -18.93 7.24
N LYS A 220 -3.03 -19.58 7.01
CA LYS A 220 -2.67 -20.31 5.78
C LYS A 220 -2.70 -19.43 4.52
N ILE A 221 -2.41 -18.14 4.66
CA ILE A 221 -2.51 -17.18 3.55
C ILE A 221 -1.49 -17.49 2.46
N GLY A 222 -0.27 -17.91 2.80
CA GLY A 222 0.73 -18.31 1.80
C GLY A 222 0.25 -19.45 0.90
N ALA A 223 -0.46 -20.43 1.45
CA ALA A 223 -1.02 -21.53 0.65
C ALA A 223 -2.18 -21.08 -0.25
N LEU A 224 -3.06 -20.19 0.25
CA LEU A 224 -4.13 -19.59 -0.56
C LEU A 224 -3.54 -18.74 -1.70
N CYS A 225 -2.52 -17.93 -1.40
CA CYS A 225 -1.82 -17.09 -2.36
C CYS A 225 -1.20 -17.90 -3.50
N MET A 226 -0.56 -19.03 -3.20
CA MET A 226 -0.07 -19.98 -4.21
C MET A 226 -1.19 -20.46 -5.15
N SER A 227 -2.37 -20.81 -4.60
CA SER A 227 -3.52 -21.26 -5.38
C SER A 227 -4.12 -20.16 -6.26
N VAL A 228 -4.11 -18.92 -5.78
CA VAL A 228 -4.54 -17.74 -6.55
C VAL A 228 -3.61 -17.52 -7.74
N VAL A 229 -2.28 -17.52 -7.53
CA VAL A 229 -1.29 -17.37 -8.60
C VAL A 229 -1.44 -18.48 -9.64
N GLU A 230 -1.54 -19.74 -9.22
CA GLU A 230 -1.71 -20.87 -10.14
C GLU A 230 -2.96 -20.72 -11.01
N HIS A 231 -4.07 -20.28 -10.42
CA HIS A 231 -5.33 -20.08 -11.14
C HIS A 231 -5.26 -18.93 -12.14
N GLU A 232 -4.69 -17.79 -11.76
CA GLU A 232 -4.58 -16.64 -12.67
C GLU A 232 -3.65 -16.94 -13.85
N LEU A 233 -2.59 -17.72 -13.64
CA LEU A 233 -1.73 -18.18 -14.74
C LEU A 233 -2.48 -19.13 -15.68
N LYS A 234 -3.26 -20.09 -15.16
CA LYS A 234 -4.08 -20.98 -16.02
C LYS A 234 -5.16 -20.23 -16.80
N ARG A 235 -5.72 -19.16 -16.24
CA ARG A 235 -6.75 -18.35 -16.89
C ARG A 235 -6.21 -17.57 -18.10
N HIS A 236 -4.93 -17.21 -18.08
CA HIS A 236 -4.28 -16.47 -19.16
C HIS A 236 -4.10 -17.31 -20.43
N ASP A 237 -3.85 -18.61 -20.28
CA ASP A 237 -3.64 -19.54 -21.40
C ASP A 237 -4.88 -19.72 -22.31
N VAL A 238 -6.05 -19.23 -21.88
CA VAL A 238 -7.36 -19.46 -22.53
C VAL A 238 -7.76 -18.32 -23.49
N TRP A 239 -6.88 -17.36 -23.80
CA TRP A 239 -7.22 -16.24 -24.71
C TRP A 239 -6.34 -16.12 -25.95
N PRO A 240 -6.93 -16.43 -27.12
CA PRO A 240 -6.69 -15.66 -28.34
C PRO A 240 -8.02 -15.08 -28.84
N PRO A 241 -8.15 -13.76 -29.07
CA PRO A 241 -9.29 -13.20 -29.77
C PRO A 241 -9.07 -13.40 -31.27
N GLU A 242 -9.22 -14.63 -31.75
CA GLU A 242 -9.25 -14.88 -33.18
C GLU A 242 -10.66 -15.22 -33.65
N ASN A 243 -11.07 -14.47 -34.67
CA ASN A 243 -12.22 -14.65 -35.57
C ASN A 243 -13.60 -14.17 -35.10
N GLY A 244 -13.99 -12.99 -35.62
CA GLY A 244 -15.34 -12.81 -36.16
C GLY A 244 -16.07 -11.48 -35.97
N SER A 245 -15.62 -10.55 -35.12
CA SER A 245 -16.43 -9.34 -34.80
C SER A 245 -16.02 -8.08 -35.57
N LEU A 246 -16.95 -7.14 -35.72
CA LEU A 246 -16.75 -5.83 -36.35
C LEU A 246 -15.61 -5.03 -35.66
N ARG A 247 -14.79 -4.28 -36.41
CA ARG A 247 -13.64 -3.51 -35.90
C ARG A 247 -13.94 -2.66 -34.65
N ARG A 248 -15.14 -2.05 -34.56
CA ARG A 248 -15.54 -1.19 -33.44
C ARG A 248 -15.87 -1.96 -32.16
N ASP A 249 -16.33 -3.20 -32.30
CA ASP A 249 -16.57 -4.13 -31.19
C ASP A 249 -15.27 -4.82 -30.75
N GLN A 250 -14.35 -5.04 -31.69
CA GLN A 250 -12.97 -5.44 -31.36
C GLN A 250 -12.28 -4.39 -30.49
N ASP A 251 -12.32 -3.09 -30.83
CA ASP A 251 -11.67 -2.04 -30.04
C ASP A 251 -12.19 -1.93 -28.59
N LYS A 252 -13.48 -2.23 -28.36
CA LYS A 252 -14.07 -2.27 -27.01
C LYS A 252 -13.66 -3.54 -26.26
N ALA A 253 -13.65 -4.68 -26.95
CA ALA A 253 -13.23 -5.97 -26.39
C ALA A 253 -11.74 -5.94 -26.00
N VAL A 254 -10.88 -5.40 -26.86
CA VAL A 254 -9.44 -5.21 -26.62
C VAL A 254 -9.20 -4.31 -25.40
N ARG A 255 -9.90 -3.17 -25.29
CA ARG A 255 -9.79 -2.29 -24.11
C ARG A 255 -10.24 -2.97 -22.81
N LYS A 256 -11.35 -3.71 -22.84
CA LYS A 256 -11.83 -4.46 -21.68
C LYS A 256 -10.84 -5.57 -21.28
N TYR A 257 -10.23 -6.22 -22.27
CA TYR A 257 -9.20 -7.24 -22.06
C TYR A 257 -7.94 -6.65 -21.43
N HIS A 258 -7.41 -5.54 -21.94
CA HIS A 258 -6.29 -4.83 -21.32
C HIS A 258 -6.58 -4.42 -19.87
N GLY A 259 -7.79 -3.93 -19.57
CA GLY A 259 -8.19 -3.62 -18.20
C GLY A 259 -8.21 -4.85 -17.28
N LEU A 260 -8.64 -6.01 -17.80
CA LEU A 260 -8.61 -7.27 -17.05
C LEU A 260 -7.18 -7.78 -16.83
N LEU A 261 -6.33 -7.68 -17.84
CA LEU A 261 -4.91 -8.04 -17.76
C LEU A 261 -4.19 -7.19 -16.70
N SER A 262 -4.38 -5.88 -16.71
CA SER A 262 -3.75 -4.99 -15.72
C SER A 262 -4.16 -5.34 -14.28
N LYS A 263 -5.46 -5.63 -14.04
CA LYS A 263 -5.93 -6.12 -12.73
C LYS A 263 -5.30 -7.47 -12.35
N GLN A 264 -5.11 -8.35 -13.33
CA GLN A 264 -4.47 -9.65 -13.11
C GLN A 264 -2.97 -9.51 -12.79
N GLU A 265 -2.23 -8.70 -13.54
CA GLU A 265 -0.81 -8.41 -13.31
C GLU A 265 -0.61 -7.86 -11.90
N GLN A 266 -1.50 -6.98 -11.46
CA GLN A 266 -1.44 -6.46 -10.11
C GLN A 266 -1.70 -7.52 -9.03
N LEU A 267 -2.69 -8.39 -9.23
CA LEU A 267 -2.95 -9.51 -8.33
C LEU A 267 -1.72 -10.43 -8.24
N LEU A 268 -1.11 -10.76 -9.39
CA LEU A 268 0.11 -11.57 -9.45
C LEU A 268 1.25 -10.87 -8.71
N ARG A 269 1.45 -9.58 -8.94
CA ARG A 269 2.52 -8.79 -8.30
C ARG A 269 2.41 -8.81 -6.78
N VAL A 270 1.25 -8.43 -6.22
CA VAL A 270 1.08 -8.41 -4.75
C VAL A 270 1.18 -9.82 -4.14
N SER A 271 0.67 -10.83 -4.85
CA SER A 271 0.74 -12.22 -4.43
C SER A 271 2.19 -12.72 -4.36
N LEU A 272 2.98 -12.47 -5.40
CA LEU A 272 4.37 -12.87 -5.46
C LEU A 272 5.24 -12.11 -4.47
N TYR A 273 4.95 -10.83 -4.19
CA TYR A 273 5.64 -10.09 -3.13
C TYR A 273 5.37 -10.67 -1.74
N LEU A 274 4.12 -11.01 -1.43
CA LEU A 274 3.77 -11.69 -0.19
C LEU A 274 4.54 -13.01 -0.07
N LEU A 275 4.54 -13.83 -1.13
CA LEU A 275 5.23 -15.12 -1.12
C LEU A 275 6.76 -14.95 -1.00
N LEU A 276 7.34 -13.95 -1.66
CA LEU A 276 8.77 -13.63 -1.56
C LEU A 276 9.16 -13.22 -0.14
N ASN A 277 8.33 -12.41 0.53
CA ASN A 277 8.54 -12.04 1.93
C ASN A 277 8.51 -13.28 2.84
N LEU A 278 7.52 -14.16 2.67
CA LEU A 278 7.42 -15.39 3.46
C LEU A 278 8.57 -16.39 3.18
N ALA A 279 9.18 -16.33 1.99
CA ALA A 279 10.35 -17.14 1.62
C ALA A 279 11.66 -16.66 2.29
N GLU A 280 11.60 -15.65 3.16
CA GLU A 280 12.69 -15.34 4.09
C GLU A 280 12.95 -16.54 5.03
N ASP A 281 11.89 -17.21 5.50
CA ASP A 281 12.00 -18.46 6.26
C ASP A 281 12.30 -19.65 5.34
N THR A 282 13.43 -20.31 5.55
CA THR A 282 13.90 -21.43 4.72
C THR A 282 12.94 -22.62 4.72
N ARG A 283 12.23 -22.88 5.83
CA ARG A 283 11.25 -23.98 5.89
C ARG A 283 10.04 -23.67 5.01
N THR A 284 9.59 -22.43 5.02
CA THR A 284 8.49 -21.93 4.19
C THR A 284 8.89 -21.91 2.72
N GLU A 285 10.11 -21.45 2.40
CA GLU A 285 10.69 -21.53 1.06
C GLU A 285 10.71 -22.97 0.52
N LEU A 286 11.16 -23.95 1.32
CA LEU A 286 11.17 -25.36 0.92
C LEU A 286 9.75 -25.90 0.65
N LYS A 287 8.76 -25.52 1.48
CA LYS A 287 7.35 -25.88 1.25
C LYS A 287 6.82 -25.29 -0.06
N MET A 288 7.20 -24.05 -0.41
CA MET A 288 6.82 -23.42 -1.68
C MET A 288 7.48 -24.13 -2.87
N ARG A 289 8.75 -24.53 -2.76
CA ARG A 289 9.45 -25.33 -3.78
C ARG A 289 8.76 -26.67 -4.02
N ASN A 290 8.38 -27.38 -2.96
CA ASN A 290 7.64 -28.64 -3.07
C ASN A 290 6.26 -28.47 -3.71
N LYS A 291 5.71 -27.25 -3.70
CA LYS A 291 4.47 -26.88 -4.40
C LYS A 291 4.72 -26.18 -5.74
N ASN A 292 5.89 -26.38 -6.33
CA ASN A 292 6.24 -25.92 -7.67
C ASN A 292 6.21 -24.40 -7.88
N ILE A 293 6.58 -23.59 -6.86
CA ILE A 293 6.68 -22.13 -7.04
C ILE A 293 7.64 -21.75 -8.18
N VAL A 294 8.72 -22.51 -8.38
CA VAL A 294 9.68 -22.25 -9.47
C VAL A 294 9.01 -22.37 -10.83
N GLY A 295 8.20 -23.42 -11.04
CA GLY A 295 7.44 -23.57 -12.28
C GLY A 295 6.42 -22.45 -12.50
N LEU A 296 5.75 -21.99 -11.43
CA LEU A 296 4.84 -20.84 -11.52
C LEU A 296 5.57 -19.55 -11.88
N LEU A 297 6.72 -19.28 -11.26
CA LEU A 297 7.55 -18.11 -11.56
C LEU A 297 8.06 -18.12 -13.00
N VAL A 298 8.51 -19.27 -13.51
CA VAL A 298 8.94 -19.41 -14.91
C VAL A 298 7.81 -19.05 -15.87
N LYS A 299 6.57 -19.48 -15.60
CA LYS A 299 5.40 -19.09 -16.42
C LYS A 299 5.13 -17.58 -16.39
N VAL A 300 5.39 -16.91 -15.27
CA VAL A 300 5.18 -15.45 -15.17
C VAL A 300 6.20 -14.68 -16.03
N LEU A 301 7.35 -15.29 -16.37
CA LEU A 301 8.33 -14.67 -17.28
C LEU A 301 7.80 -14.49 -18.72
N GLU A 302 6.68 -15.11 -19.07
CA GLU A 302 6.01 -14.93 -20.37
C GLU A 302 5.17 -13.64 -20.43
N ARG A 303 5.12 -12.84 -19.36
CA ARG A 303 4.40 -11.57 -19.29
C ARG A 303 5.26 -10.39 -19.73
N ASP A 304 4.62 -9.30 -20.15
CA ASP A 304 5.30 -8.10 -20.63
C ASP A 304 5.50 -7.01 -19.54
N ASP A 305 4.91 -7.17 -18.36
CA ASP A 305 5.01 -6.17 -17.27
C ASP A 305 6.41 -6.18 -16.61
N GLU A 306 7.21 -5.15 -16.88
CA GLU A 306 8.61 -5.05 -16.44
C GLU A 306 8.77 -5.13 -14.91
N GLU A 307 7.89 -4.47 -14.15
CA GLU A 307 7.95 -4.47 -12.69
C GLU A 307 7.71 -5.88 -12.11
N LEU A 308 6.73 -6.60 -12.65
CA LEU A 308 6.44 -7.99 -12.31
C LEU A 308 7.61 -8.89 -12.69
N LEU A 309 8.22 -8.71 -13.87
CA LEU A 309 9.37 -9.50 -14.29
C LEU A 309 10.58 -9.32 -13.37
N VAL A 310 10.88 -8.08 -12.94
CA VAL A 310 11.96 -7.80 -11.98
C VAL A 310 11.71 -8.51 -10.64
N LEU A 311 10.47 -8.51 -10.16
CA LEU A 311 10.06 -9.26 -8.97
C LEU A 311 10.28 -10.77 -9.16
N VAL A 312 9.82 -11.32 -10.28
CA VAL A 312 9.91 -12.75 -10.58
C VAL A 312 11.37 -13.19 -10.65
N VAL A 313 12.24 -12.45 -11.33
CA VAL A 313 13.68 -12.73 -11.40
C VAL A 313 14.31 -12.66 -10.00
N SER A 314 13.92 -11.69 -9.18
CA SER A 314 14.39 -11.58 -7.79
C SER A 314 13.98 -12.79 -6.95
N PHE A 315 12.76 -13.30 -7.13
CA PHE A 315 12.26 -14.47 -6.41
C PHE A 315 12.88 -15.78 -6.93
N LEU A 316 13.08 -15.92 -8.23
CA LEU A 316 13.82 -17.02 -8.84
C LEU A 316 15.25 -17.06 -8.30
N LYS A 317 15.94 -15.92 -8.27
CA LYS A 317 17.29 -15.83 -7.71
C LYS A 317 17.35 -16.33 -6.27
N LYS A 318 16.35 -15.99 -5.43
CA LYS A 318 16.26 -16.47 -4.04
C LYS A 318 16.06 -17.99 -3.98
N THR A 319 15.06 -18.50 -4.70
CA THR A 319 14.63 -19.91 -4.63
C THR A 319 15.61 -20.89 -5.28
N VAL A 320 16.44 -20.45 -6.22
CA VAL A 320 17.49 -21.25 -6.87
C VAL A 320 18.78 -21.30 -6.03
N HIS A 321 19.03 -20.31 -5.16
CA HIS A 321 20.28 -20.21 -4.40
C HIS A 321 20.32 -21.03 -3.10
N LEU A 322 19.26 -21.77 -2.77
CA LEU A 322 19.37 -22.78 -1.71
C LEU A 322 20.29 -23.88 -2.23
N PRO A 323 21.49 -24.08 -1.64
CA PRO A 323 22.28 -25.26 -1.97
C PRO A 323 21.36 -26.45 -1.75
N GLY A 324 21.23 -27.29 -2.79
CA GLY A 324 20.57 -28.58 -2.63
C GLY A 324 21.15 -29.21 -1.38
N GLU A 325 20.31 -29.69 -0.47
CA GLU A 325 20.79 -30.63 0.52
C GLU A 325 21.46 -31.75 -0.27
N GLN A 326 22.79 -31.70 -0.31
CA GLN A 326 23.62 -32.86 -0.48
C GLN A 326 23.06 -33.92 0.46
N GLU A 327 22.70 -35.05 -0.12
CA GLU A 327 22.92 -36.37 0.47
C GLU A 327 22.86 -36.37 2.00
N ARG A 328 21.66 -36.41 2.56
CA ARG A 328 21.49 -37.10 3.83
C ARG A 328 21.06 -38.52 3.51
N HIS A 329 22.06 -39.35 3.29
CA HIS A 329 21.94 -40.79 3.27
C HIS A 329 21.30 -41.31 4.56
N GLY A 330 20.44 -42.32 4.37
CA GLY A 330 19.94 -43.26 5.35
C GLY A 330 19.36 -44.44 4.60
#